data_AF-A0A8H6FGB4-F1
#
_entry.id   AF-A0A8H6FGB4-F1
#
_cell.length_a   1.000
_cell.length_b   1.000
_cell.length_c   1.000
_cell.angle_alpha   90.00
_cell.angle_beta   90.00
_cell.angle_gamma   90.00
#
_symmetry.space_group_name_H-M   'P 1'
#
loop_
_entity.id
_entity.type
_entity.pdbx_description
1 polymer ?
#
loop_
_entity_poly.entity_id
_entity_poly.type
_entity_poly.pdbx_seq_one_letter_code
_entity_poly.pdbx_strand_id
1 'polypeptide(L)'
;MGRQAYLTRVCLGRSAFEPLTGTGTTGNENQALQSIADNPGETTEPATNTIRQADSGSYQQQYDRKGYPENLASRALSRQSRRAINDVLTTVGVCVGVDADGQIRPVHDGSIVALDKSKVTGVIRENEIGMLVGFTEAAVDNLAGMCTTGLRYRLQTFRFYSEVPLTAIIKSEWLTLGFFKGLFAGSAADTVYIFLNAGRILGMNMLIERLASQLDIPFDSFITRKITWFVLKNARRLFNLTTLGLLTPFKIFSTLQHQGLLPAWPLLPHPKAFVPFSPSSPLRLPNLPDRLDGASCLRFLASLAVSPVVLLCVRSWMKPLVERKVQKYTRAALPAPDFPDIYSIQAAIEDEIDRDNIPGLGNAVDTPELWESRSVTEELAKDLQYVGRNFQILYDQFWGLFAGTSRKPSSSPATEPLPLPTPTPAPMDPLEDDASSSSSSSRTSTPRPQIEITGSTTSSGTVHMSVAIPVPVSSLPRRRHHNSHPRDPPSPSTTGPNNVYYPYHRITTLSAQAADSMAQHLSGYITDILLFPLEALD
;
A
#
# COMPACT_ATOMS: atom_id res chain seq x y z
N MET A 1 54.97 6.37 35.52
CA MET A 1 54.30 7.26 36.49
C MET A 1 53.51 8.43 35.87
N GLY A 2 53.27 8.50 34.55
CA GLY A 2 52.67 9.69 33.92
C GLY A 2 51.13 9.77 33.84
N ARG A 3 50.41 8.65 33.92
CA ARG A 3 48.96 8.62 33.67
C ARG A 3 48.13 9.26 34.78
N GLN A 4 48.53 9.09 36.04
CA GLN A 4 47.86 9.72 37.18
C GLN A 4 48.10 11.24 37.17
N ALA A 5 49.34 11.69 36.97
CA ALA A 5 49.64 13.12 36.86
C ALA A 5 48.92 13.78 35.68
N TYR A 6 48.77 13.08 34.55
CA TYR A 6 48.00 13.54 33.40
C TYR A 6 46.50 13.68 33.72
N LEU A 7 45.88 12.66 34.32
CA LEU A 7 44.48 12.70 34.69
C LEU A 7 44.20 13.78 35.75
N THR A 8 45.07 13.94 36.74
CA THR A 8 44.92 14.99 37.75
C THR A 8 45.00 16.39 37.14
N ARG A 9 45.83 16.61 36.11
CA ARG A 9 45.90 17.90 35.38
C ARG A 9 44.63 18.20 34.59
N VAL A 10 44.08 17.19 33.91
CA VAL A 10 42.82 17.31 33.17
C VAL A 10 41.65 17.57 34.12
N CYS A 11 41.61 16.89 35.27
CA CYS A 11 40.58 17.11 36.29
C CYS A 11 40.66 18.51 36.95
N LEU A 12 41.85 19.12 36.98
CA LEU A 12 42.07 20.48 37.49
C LEU A 12 41.93 21.57 36.42
N GLY A 13 41.53 21.21 35.19
CA GLY A 13 41.30 22.16 34.09
C GLY A 13 42.58 22.80 33.52
N ARG A 14 43.76 22.20 33.74
CA ARG A 14 45.04 22.69 33.22
C ARG A 14 45.48 21.93 31.97
N SER A 15 46.21 22.62 31.09
CA SER A 15 46.79 22.01 29.88
C SER A 15 47.83 20.95 30.23
N ALA A 16 47.83 19.84 29.50
CA ALA A 16 48.71 18.71 29.76
C ALA A 16 50.21 19.02 29.55
N PHE A 17 50.53 20.08 28.80
CA PHE A 17 51.88 20.40 28.32
C PHE A 17 52.51 21.65 28.95
N GLU A 18 51.91 22.23 29.99
CA GLU A 18 52.48 23.40 30.66
C GLU A 18 53.70 22.98 31.53
N PRO A 19 54.89 23.58 31.33
CA PRO A 19 56.08 23.24 32.10
C PRO A 19 55.97 23.74 33.55
N LEU A 20 56.45 22.94 34.51
CA LEU A 20 56.53 23.34 35.91
C LEU A 20 57.59 24.44 36.06
N THR A 21 57.17 25.67 36.32
CA THR A 21 58.05 26.65 36.98
C THR A 21 58.29 26.15 38.40
N GLY A 22 59.40 25.44 38.57
CA GLY A 22 59.84 24.90 39.84
C GLY A 22 60.14 26.01 40.84
N THR A 23 59.59 25.83 42.03
CA THR A 23 59.93 26.55 43.25
C THR A 23 61.43 26.45 43.54
N GLY A 24 62.10 27.61 43.70
CA GLY A 24 63.47 27.70 44.17
C GLY A 24 63.75 29.11 44.67
N THR A 25 63.86 29.24 45.99
CA THR A 25 64.23 30.42 46.75
C THR A 25 65.54 31.05 46.25
N THR A 26 65.55 32.39 46.16
CA THR A 26 66.72 33.30 46.20
C THR A 26 67.92 33.00 45.30
N GLY A 27 68.11 33.85 44.29
CA GLY A 27 69.38 33.97 43.59
C GLY A 27 69.22 34.84 42.35
N ASN A 28 69.78 36.04 42.40
CA ASN A 28 69.88 36.97 41.28
C ASN A 28 70.37 36.28 40.00
N GLU A 29 69.75 36.57 38.87
CA GLU A 29 70.47 36.77 37.62
C GLU A 29 69.59 37.50 36.59
N ASN A 30 69.85 38.81 36.50
CA ASN A 30 69.61 39.59 35.31
C ASN A 30 70.52 39.04 34.20
N GLN A 31 69.96 38.51 33.12
CA GLN A 31 70.54 38.55 31.76
C GLN A 31 69.66 37.79 30.78
N ALA A 32 68.86 38.52 30.00
CA ALA A 32 68.63 38.29 28.57
C ALA A 32 67.50 39.22 28.07
N LEU A 33 67.75 40.52 28.11
CA LEU A 33 67.21 41.46 27.15
C LEU A 33 68.27 41.58 26.04
N GLN A 34 67.95 41.21 24.81
CA GLN A 34 68.19 42.03 23.60
C GLN A 34 67.96 41.25 22.30
N SER A 35 67.58 42.03 21.28
CA SER A 35 67.18 41.67 19.91
C SER A 35 65.68 41.32 19.82
N ILE A 36 64.81 42.01 19.09
CA ILE A 36 64.97 42.85 17.90
C ILE A 36 63.87 43.93 17.91
N ALA A 37 64.25 45.17 17.60
CA ALA A 37 63.35 46.28 17.29
C ALA A 37 63.25 46.47 15.75
N ASP A 38 62.21 47.19 15.35
CA ASP A 38 62.02 47.95 14.09
C ASP A 38 61.24 47.28 12.93
N ASN A 39 59.96 47.68 12.81
CA ASN A 39 59.43 48.34 11.60
C ASN A 39 58.01 48.94 11.84
N PRO A 40 57.73 50.21 11.47
CA PRO A 40 56.39 50.80 11.48
C PRO A 40 55.79 50.88 10.06
N GLY A 41 54.49 50.62 9.91
CA GLY A 41 53.81 50.75 8.61
C GLY A 41 52.36 50.26 8.58
N GLU A 42 51.45 51.15 8.97
CA GLU A 42 50.08 51.41 8.48
C GLU A 42 49.17 50.32 7.84
N THR A 43 47.95 50.24 8.42
CA THR A 43 46.60 50.05 7.83
C THR A 43 46.01 48.66 7.48
N THR A 44 44.96 48.35 8.26
CA THR A 44 43.67 47.70 7.91
C THR A 44 43.54 46.17 8.01
N GLU A 45 42.87 45.75 9.10
CA GLU A 45 42.07 44.53 9.38
C GLU A 45 42.50 43.17 8.80
N PRO A 46 42.67 42.14 9.68
CA PRO A 46 41.49 41.34 10.03
C PRO A 46 41.43 40.87 11.50
N ALA A 47 40.19 40.80 12.02
CA ALA A 47 39.68 40.01 13.13
C ALA A 47 40.71 39.27 14.02
N THR A 48 41.29 40.00 14.97
CA THR A 48 42.04 39.42 16.08
C THR A 48 41.08 38.74 17.03
N ASN A 49 41.16 37.41 17.14
CA ASN A 49 40.70 36.66 18.30
C ASN A 49 41.45 37.19 19.53
N THR A 50 40.90 38.22 20.18
CA THR A 50 41.30 38.64 21.51
C THR A 50 40.94 37.55 22.50
N ILE A 51 41.85 36.60 22.70
CA ILE A 51 42.02 35.95 24.00
C ILE A 51 42.44 37.09 24.93
N ARG A 52 41.47 37.66 25.64
CA ARG A 52 41.74 38.53 26.79
C ARG A 52 42.61 37.71 27.74
N GLN A 53 43.91 38.03 27.80
CA GLN A 53 44.71 37.81 29.00
C GLN A 53 43.97 38.52 30.13
N ALA A 54 43.21 37.75 30.90
CA ALA A 54 42.56 38.25 32.08
C ALA A 54 43.65 38.58 33.11
N ASP A 55 43.64 39.82 33.58
CA ASP A 55 44.39 40.27 34.75
C ASP A 55 44.38 39.19 35.83
N SER A 56 45.57 38.76 36.25
CA SER A 56 45.80 37.74 37.28
C SER A 56 45.41 38.18 38.70
N GLY A 57 44.51 39.17 38.83
CA GLY A 57 44.18 39.83 40.09
C GLY A 57 42.72 39.78 40.54
N SER A 58 41.76 39.33 39.71
CA SER A 58 40.33 39.43 40.08
C SER A 58 39.45 38.21 39.72
N TYR A 59 40.02 37.00 39.64
CA TYR A 59 39.18 35.79 39.56
C TYR A 59 38.58 35.49 40.94
N GLN A 60 37.46 36.14 41.24
CA GLN A 60 36.69 35.84 42.44
C GLN A 60 35.80 34.62 42.16
N GLN A 61 36.17 33.46 42.72
CA GLN A 61 35.40 32.23 42.61
C GLN A 61 34.02 32.46 43.26
N GLN A 62 32.97 32.44 42.45
CA GLN A 62 31.60 32.60 42.90
C GLN A 62 31.08 31.24 43.38
N TYR A 63 30.27 31.25 44.45
CA TYR A 63 29.67 30.06 45.02
C TYR A 63 28.13 30.18 44.94
N ASP A 64 27.44 29.09 44.62
CA ASP A 64 25.99 28.98 44.70
C ASP A 64 25.53 29.09 46.17
N ARG A 65 24.22 29.29 46.41
CA ARG A 65 23.59 29.35 47.74
C ARG A 65 23.85 28.11 48.61
N LYS A 66 24.30 27.00 48.00
CA LYS A 66 24.70 25.76 48.67
C LYS A 66 26.21 25.63 48.92
N GLY A 67 26.99 26.67 48.60
CA GLY A 67 28.45 26.69 48.79
C GLY A 67 29.26 25.95 47.73
N TYR A 68 28.66 25.60 46.58
CA TYR A 68 29.38 24.97 45.47
C TYR A 68 29.93 26.02 44.51
N PRO A 69 31.19 25.89 44.04
CA PRO A 69 31.75 26.85 43.11
C PRO A 69 30.98 26.81 41.78
N GLU A 70 30.52 27.98 41.34
CA GLU A 70 29.73 28.14 40.13
C GLU A 70 30.39 29.16 39.21
N ASN A 71 30.63 28.77 37.96
CA ASN A 71 31.07 29.68 36.91
C ASN A 71 29.87 30.08 36.05
N LEU A 72 29.40 31.32 36.23
CA LEU A 72 28.27 31.86 35.49
C LEU A 72 28.51 31.88 33.97
N ALA A 73 29.73 32.14 33.52
CA ALA A 73 30.08 32.16 32.10
C ALA A 73 30.00 30.75 31.49
N SER A 74 30.47 29.73 32.21
CA SER A 74 30.35 28.32 31.77
C SER A 74 28.90 27.85 31.72
N ARG A 75 28.06 28.25 32.69
CA ARG A 75 26.61 27.97 32.63
C ARG A 75 25.92 28.70 31.49
N ALA A 76 26.29 29.95 31.20
CA ALA A 76 25.75 30.70 30.08
C ALA A 76 26.10 30.04 28.73
N LEU A 77 27.35 29.62 28.55
CA LEU A 77 27.81 28.89 27.37
C LEU A 77 27.12 27.54 27.23
N SER A 78 26.97 26.79 28.34
CA SER A 78 26.23 25.52 28.36
C SER A 78 24.76 25.71 27.97
N ARG A 79 24.12 26.80 28.42
CA ARG A 79 22.74 27.14 28.02
C ARG A 79 22.66 27.49 26.53
N GLN A 80 23.63 28.23 26.01
CA GLN A 80 23.69 28.57 24.58
C GLN A 80 23.89 27.33 23.72
N SER A 81 24.78 26.42 24.11
CA SER A 81 24.97 25.14 23.39
C SER A 81 23.69 24.30 23.37
N ARG A 82 22.97 24.21 24.51
CA ARG A 82 21.67 23.51 24.54
C ARG A 82 20.62 24.21 23.67
N ARG A 83 20.59 25.54 23.63
CA ARG A 83 19.71 26.29 22.72
C ARG A 83 20.04 26.01 21.27
N ALA A 84 21.31 26.01 20.88
CA ALA A 84 21.74 25.71 19.53
C ALA A 84 21.43 24.27 19.12
N ILE A 85 21.67 23.29 20.02
CA ILE A 85 21.31 21.89 19.77
C ILE A 85 19.80 21.75 19.60
N ASN A 86 19.01 22.38 20.48
CA ASN A 86 17.56 22.37 20.34
C ASN A 86 17.11 23.06 19.05
N ASP A 87 17.74 24.15 18.64
CA ASP A 87 17.43 24.87 17.39
C ASP A 87 17.72 24.01 16.16
N VAL A 88 18.82 23.25 16.18
CA VAL A 88 19.13 22.24 15.16
C VAL A 88 18.11 21.12 15.20
N LEU A 89 17.78 20.57 16.37
CA LEU A 89 16.76 19.51 16.50
C LEU A 89 15.37 19.99 16.05
N THR A 90 15.04 21.27 16.25
CA THR A 90 13.80 21.86 15.75
C THR A 90 13.84 22.09 14.25
N THR A 91 14.99 22.51 13.70
CA THR A 91 15.18 22.67 12.25
C THR A 91 15.14 21.34 11.51
N VAL A 92 15.69 20.29 12.10
CA VAL A 92 15.63 18.90 11.61
C VAL A 92 14.24 18.27 11.87
N GLY A 93 13.37 18.92 12.63
CA GLY A 93 12.00 18.46 12.90
C GLY A 93 11.89 17.34 13.93
N VAL A 94 12.94 17.09 14.71
CA VAL A 94 12.97 16.07 15.80
C VAL A 94 12.28 16.60 17.06
N CYS A 95 12.25 17.91 17.26
CA CYS A 95 11.60 18.55 18.40
C CYS A 95 10.71 19.72 17.95
N VAL A 96 9.63 19.98 18.69
CA VAL A 96 8.81 21.17 18.49
C VAL A 96 9.52 22.34 19.16
N GLY A 97 9.75 23.43 18.42
CA GLY A 97 10.35 24.63 18.99
C GLY A 97 9.44 25.24 20.02
N VAL A 98 9.95 25.53 21.21
CA VAL A 98 9.20 26.21 22.27
C VAL A 98 9.88 27.56 22.52
N ASP A 99 9.09 28.63 22.53
CA ASP A 99 9.52 29.97 22.87
C ASP A 99 9.98 30.08 24.33
N ALA A 100 10.67 31.17 24.66
CA ALA A 100 11.09 31.46 26.03
C ALA A 100 9.91 31.52 27.02
N ASP A 101 8.71 31.80 26.51
CA ASP A 101 7.45 31.87 27.26
C ASP A 101 6.71 30.52 27.37
N GLY A 102 7.33 29.42 26.92
CA GLY A 102 6.73 28.09 26.99
C GLY A 102 5.66 27.81 25.93
N GLN A 103 5.40 28.77 25.04
CA GLN A 103 4.48 28.60 23.92
C GLN A 103 5.17 27.87 22.77
N ILE A 104 4.44 26.99 22.08
CA ILE A 104 4.93 26.32 20.88
C ILE A 104 5.17 27.38 19.81
N ARG A 105 6.41 27.51 19.34
CA ARG A 105 6.74 28.35 18.18
C ARG A 105 5.93 27.82 17.00
N PRO A 106 5.12 28.64 16.31
CA PRO A 106 4.56 28.23 15.05
C PRO A 106 5.74 27.86 14.14
N VAL A 107 5.72 26.63 13.62
CA VAL A 107 6.74 26.12 12.71
C VAL A 107 6.92 27.17 11.63
N HIS A 108 8.11 27.77 11.55
CA HIS A 108 8.38 28.79 10.55
C HIS A 108 8.20 28.12 9.18
N ASP A 109 7.34 28.68 8.32
CA ASP A 109 7.00 28.15 6.98
C ASP A 109 8.24 27.97 6.06
N GLY A 110 9.42 28.46 6.48
CA GLY A 110 10.70 28.23 5.81
C GLY A 110 11.49 27.00 6.28
N SER A 111 11.00 26.19 7.22
CA SER A 111 11.70 24.96 7.60
C SER A 111 11.67 23.94 6.46
N ILE A 112 12.78 23.21 6.26
CA ILE A 112 12.91 22.18 5.20
C ILE A 112 11.75 21.18 5.28
N VAL A 113 11.30 20.84 6.50
CA VAL A 113 10.17 19.95 6.75
C VAL A 113 8.83 20.54 6.31
N ALA A 114 8.58 21.83 6.53
CA ALA A 114 7.36 22.49 6.07
C ALA A 114 7.32 22.56 4.53
N LEU A 115 8.48 22.85 3.92
CA LEU A 115 8.62 22.86 2.46
C LEU A 115 8.39 21.47 1.87
N ASP A 116 8.98 20.42 2.44
CA ASP A 116 8.79 19.05 1.99
C ASP A 116 7.34 18.60 2.14
N LYS A 117 6.68 18.94 3.26
CA LYS A 117 5.24 18.70 3.44
C LYS A 117 4.41 19.39 2.38
N SER A 118 4.72 20.65 2.05
CA SER A 118 3.99 21.39 1.01
C SER A 118 4.12 20.73 -0.38
N LYS A 119 5.29 20.18 -0.70
CA LYS A 119 5.53 19.43 -1.95
C LYS A 119 4.75 18.13 -1.98
N VAL A 120 4.76 17.36 -0.87
CA VAL A 120 3.99 16.13 -0.74
C VAL A 120 2.49 16.41 -0.86
N THR A 121 1.97 17.44 -0.18
CA THR A 121 0.58 17.87 -0.32
C THR A 121 0.24 18.28 -1.75
N GLY A 122 1.16 18.93 -2.46
CA GLY A 122 1.02 19.25 -3.88
C GLY A 122 0.88 18.01 -4.76
N VAL A 123 1.63 16.93 -4.47
CA VAL A 123 1.50 15.64 -5.17
C VAL A 123 0.16 14.96 -4.85
N ILE A 124 -0.27 14.95 -3.59
CA ILE A 124 -1.57 14.40 -3.19
C ILE A 124 -2.70 15.09 -3.95
N ARG A 125 -2.68 16.44 -4.03
CA ARG A 125 -3.66 17.20 -4.80
C ARG A 125 -3.65 16.86 -6.29
N GLU A 126 -2.48 16.64 -6.88
CA GLU A 126 -2.39 16.17 -8.27
C GLU A 126 -2.96 14.77 -8.42
N ASN A 127 -2.80 13.90 -7.42
CA ASN A 127 -3.39 12.58 -7.42
C ASN A 127 -4.93 12.64 -7.39
N GLU A 128 -5.50 13.53 -6.57
CA GLU A 128 -6.94 13.80 -6.53
C GLU A 128 -7.48 14.30 -7.87
N ILE A 129 -6.76 15.23 -8.51
CA ILE A 129 -7.13 15.74 -9.83
C ILE A 129 -7.05 14.60 -10.87
N GLY A 130 -6.01 13.77 -10.82
CA GLY A 130 -5.90 12.61 -11.69
C GLY A 130 -7.08 11.64 -11.53
N MET A 131 -7.50 11.36 -10.30
CA MET A 131 -8.70 10.56 -10.04
C MET A 131 -9.96 11.22 -10.63
N LEU A 132 -10.15 12.52 -10.44
CA LEU A 132 -11.29 13.25 -11.01
C LEU A 132 -11.30 13.17 -12.54
N VAL A 133 -10.14 13.37 -13.18
CA VAL A 133 -10.00 13.22 -14.64
C VAL A 133 -10.38 11.80 -15.06
N GLY A 134 -9.91 10.77 -14.37
CA GLY A 134 -10.29 9.39 -14.65
C GLY A 134 -11.78 9.11 -14.52
N PHE A 135 -12.46 9.70 -13.53
CA PHE A 135 -13.92 9.60 -13.42
C PHE A 135 -14.64 10.29 -14.59
N THR A 136 -14.19 11.49 -14.97
CA THR A 136 -14.78 12.21 -16.11
C THR A 136 -14.58 11.46 -17.42
N GLU A 137 -13.40 10.87 -17.60
CA GLU A 137 -13.07 10.06 -18.76
C GLU A 137 -13.95 8.81 -18.83
N ALA A 138 -14.08 8.07 -17.74
CA ALA A 138 -14.97 6.91 -17.67
C ALA A 138 -16.43 7.28 -17.98
N ALA A 139 -16.90 8.45 -17.54
CA ALA A 139 -18.24 8.94 -17.87
C ALA A 139 -18.39 9.29 -19.36
N VAL A 140 -17.39 9.94 -19.96
CA VAL A 140 -17.38 10.26 -21.40
C VAL A 140 -17.34 8.99 -22.24
N ASP A 141 -16.47 8.03 -21.90
CA ASP A 141 -16.38 6.75 -22.58
C ASP A 141 -17.70 5.97 -22.46
N ASN A 142 -18.34 6.00 -21.29
CA ASN A 142 -19.65 5.38 -21.11
C ASN A 142 -20.71 5.98 -22.05
N LEU A 143 -20.78 7.31 -22.13
CA LEU A 143 -21.71 8.02 -23.02
C LEU A 143 -21.43 7.75 -24.51
N ALA A 144 -20.16 7.75 -24.90
CA ALA A 144 -19.75 7.41 -26.27
C ALA A 144 -20.04 5.94 -26.59
N GLY A 145 -19.78 5.05 -25.64
CA GLY A 145 -20.01 3.61 -25.71
C GLY A 145 -21.48 3.24 -25.84
N MET A 146 -22.41 4.01 -25.25
CA MET A 146 -23.85 3.77 -25.41
C MET A 146 -24.29 3.81 -26.88
N CYS A 147 -23.80 4.81 -27.62
CA CYS A 147 -24.13 4.98 -29.04
C CYS A 147 -23.64 3.82 -29.90
N THR A 148 -22.41 3.36 -29.64
CA THR A 148 -21.78 2.26 -30.41
C THR A 148 -22.34 0.91 -30.01
N THR A 149 -22.69 0.71 -28.74
CA THR A 149 -23.25 -0.54 -28.21
C THR A 149 -24.63 -0.83 -28.81
N GLY A 150 -25.49 0.18 -28.94
CA GLY A 150 -26.80 0.02 -29.59
C GLY A 150 -26.69 -0.46 -31.04
N LEU A 151 -25.83 0.20 -31.83
CA LEU A 151 -25.58 -0.18 -33.22
C LEU A 151 -24.94 -1.57 -33.31
N ARG A 152 -23.95 -1.86 -32.45
CA ARG A 152 -23.27 -3.16 -32.35
C ARG A 152 -24.27 -4.29 -32.12
N TYR A 153 -25.16 -4.15 -31.14
CA TYR A 153 -26.15 -5.19 -30.84
C TYR A 153 -27.11 -5.44 -31.99
N ARG A 154 -27.57 -4.39 -32.69
CA ARG A 154 -28.42 -4.56 -33.87
C ARG A 154 -27.70 -5.24 -35.04
N LEU A 155 -26.45 -4.85 -35.31
CA LEU A 155 -25.63 -5.49 -36.34
C LEU A 155 -25.38 -6.98 -36.06
N GLN A 156 -25.23 -7.35 -34.79
CA GLN A 156 -24.97 -8.72 -34.38
C GLN A 156 -26.23 -9.59 -34.43
N THR A 157 -27.39 -9.05 -34.05
CA THR A 157 -28.64 -9.80 -34.02
C THR A 157 -29.28 -9.94 -35.41
N PHE A 158 -29.25 -8.89 -36.24
CA PHE A 158 -29.97 -8.89 -37.51
C PHE A 158 -29.08 -9.23 -38.71
N ARG A 159 -29.27 -10.43 -39.26
CA ARG A 159 -28.54 -10.93 -40.45
C ARG A 159 -28.71 -10.05 -41.70
N PHE A 160 -29.80 -9.27 -41.78
CA PHE A 160 -30.09 -8.36 -42.90
C PHE A 160 -28.96 -7.34 -43.14
N TYR A 161 -28.16 -7.04 -42.12
CA TYR A 161 -27.06 -6.09 -42.21
C TYR A 161 -25.77 -6.65 -42.83
N SER A 162 -25.69 -7.95 -43.12
CA SER A 162 -24.46 -8.58 -43.62
C SER A 162 -23.99 -8.09 -44.99
N GLU A 163 -24.91 -7.65 -45.86
CA GLU A 163 -24.61 -7.25 -47.25
C GLU A 163 -24.66 -5.73 -47.47
N VAL A 164 -25.03 -4.95 -46.44
CA VAL A 164 -25.26 -3.51 -46.55
C VAL A 164 -24.04 -2.75 -46.00
N PRO A 165 -23.49 -1.74 -46.71
CA PRO A 165 -22.38 -0.95 -46.19
C PRO A 165 -22.79 -0.20 -44.92
N LEU A 166 -21.87 -0.12 -43.94
CA LEU A 166 -22.12 0.48 -42.62
C LEU A 166 -22.72 1.89 -42.68
N THR A 167 -22.28 2.70 -43.64
CA THR A 167 -22.79 4.06 -43.83
C THR A 167 -24.27 4.10 -44.23
N ALA A 168 -24.71 3.14 -45.06
CA ALA A 168 -26.11 3.02 -45.43
C ALA A 168 -26.96 2.50 -44.27
N ILE A 169 -26.41 1.59 -43.45
CA ILE A 169 -27.06 1.10 -42.22
C ILE A 169 -27.31 2.27 -41.27
N ILE A 170 -26.27 3.02 -40.91
CA ILE A 170 -26.36 4.17 -40.01
C ILE A 170 -27.38 5.19 -40.53
N LYS A 171 -27.30 5.53 -41.84
CA LYS A 171 -28.24 6.46 -42.46
C LYS A 171 -29.69 5.95 -42.39
N SER A 172 -29.91 4.65 -42.63
CA SER A 172 -31.25 4.05 -42.60
C SER A 172 -31.83 3.99 -41.19
N GLU A 173 -31.03 3.68 -40.17
CA GLU A 173 -31.47 3.68 -38.77
C GLU A 173 -31.80 5.09 -38.29
N TRP A 174 -30.99 6.08 -38.67
CA TRP A 174 -31.25 7.47 -38.31
C TRP A 174 -32.54 8.02 -38.93
N LEU A 175 -32.86 7.61 -40.17
CA LEU A 175 -34.09 8.02 -40.83
C LEU A 175 -35.34 7.30 -40.29
N THR A 176 -35.20 6.05 -39.86
CA THR A 176 -36.35 5.24 -39.40
C THR A 176 -36.67 5.43 -37.92
N LEU A 177 -35.65 5.37 -37.05
CA LEU A 177 -35.83 5.47 -35.59
C LEU A 177 -35.66 6.91 -35.09
N GLY A 178 -34.93 7.75 -35.83
CA GLY A 178 -34.47 9.06 -35.40
C GLY A 178 -33.14 8.97 -34.66
N PHE A 179 -32.26 9.96 -34.86
CA PHE A 179 -30.89 9.99 -34.32
C PHE A 179 -30.83 9.66 -32.82
N PHE A 180 -31.57 10.38 -31.98
CA PHE A 180 -31.52 10.20 -30.53
C PHE A 180 -32.14 8.89 -30.05
N LYS A 181 -33.26 8.46 -30.65
CA LYS A 181 -33.93 7.22 -30.23
C LYS A 181 -33.13 6.00 -30.65
N GLY A 182 -32.53 6.01 -31.85
CA GLY A 182 -31.70 4.91 -32.32
C GLY A 182 -30.39 4.76 -31.53
N LEU A 183 -29.78 5.87 -31.11
CA LEU A 183 -28.50 5.87 -30.40
C LEU A 183 -28.62 5.69 -28.87
N PHE A 184 -29.68 6.24 -28.25
CA PHE A 184 -29.82 6.25 -26.80
C PHE A 184 -30.98 5.37 -26.27
N ALA A 185 -31.64 4.57 -27.10
CA ALA A 185 -32.60 3.58 -26.59
C ALA A 185 -31.88 2.58 -25.68
N GLY A 186 -32.34 2.41 -24.44
CA GLY A 186 -31.70 1.51 -23.47
C GLY A 186 -30.66 2.17 -22.57
N SER A 187 -30.13 3.34 -22.94
CA SER A 187 -29.03 3.98 -22.22
C SER A 187 -29.38 4.34 -20.78
N ALA A 188 -30.61 4.79 -20.50
CA ALA A 188 -31.06 5.13 -19.16
C ALA A 188 -31.07 3.90 -18.24
N ALA A 189 -31.61 2.78 -18.69
CA ALA A 189 -31.62 1.53 -17.94
C ALA A 189 -30.19 0.97 -17.76
N ASP A 190 -29.33 1.11 -18.77
CA ASP A 190 -27.92 0.72 -18.67
C ASP A 190 -27.15 1.58 -17.65
N THR A 191 -27.37 2.90 -17.68
CA THR A 191 -26.77 3.84 -16.75
C THR A 191 -27.14 3.49 -15.31
N VAL A 192 -28.43 3.24 -15.06
CA VAL A 192 -28.92 2.81 -13.74
C VAL A 192 -28.28 1.49 -13.33
N TYR A 193 -28.18 0.52 -14.25
CA TYR A 193 -27.47 -0.74 -13.98
C TYR A 193 -26.01 -0.51 -13.59
N ILE A 194 -25.28 0.35 -14.32
CA ILE A 194 -23.86 0.63 -14.08
C ILE A 194 -23.65 1.29 -12.72
N PHE A 195 -24.44 2.32 -12.40
CA PHE A 195 -24.36 2.99 -11.09
C PHE A 195 -24.73 2.06 -9.94
N LEU A 196 -25.80 1.27 -10.08
CA LEU A 196 -26.18 0.30 -9.04
C LEU A 196 -25.14 -0.81 -8.88
N ASN A 197 -24.55 -1.28 -9.98
CA ASN A 197 -23.49 -2.29 -9.94
C ASN A 197 -22.19 -1.72 -9.32
N ALA A 198 -21.82 -0.48 -9.62
CA ALA A 198 -20.68 0.20 -9.01
C ALA A 198 -20.91 0.41 -7.50
N GLY A 199 -22.08 0.95 -7.13
CA GLY A 199 -22.48 1.12 -5.73
C GLY A 199 -22.54 -0.19 -4.96
N ARG A 200 -22.98 -1.28 -5.61
CA ARG A 200 -22.95 -2.65 -5.07
C ARG A 200 -21.53 -3.12 -4.77
N ILE A 201 -20.58 -2.91 -5.69
CA ILE A 201 -19.17 -3.29 -5.48
C ILE A 201 -18.55 -2.48 -4.34
N LEU A 202 -18.76 -1.16 -4.34
CA LEU A 202 -18.23 -0.27 -3.29
C LEU A 202 -18.84 -0.60 -1.92
N GLY A 203 -20.18 -0.69 -1.86
CA GLY A 203 -20.91 -1.03 -0.64
C GLY A 203 -20.54 -2.41 -0.09
N MET A 204 -20.23 -3.38 -0.96
CA MET A 204 -19.72 -4.68 -0.54
C MET A 204 -18.34 -4.61 0.10
N ASN A 205 -17.40 -3.89 -0.51
CA ASN A 205 -16.06 -3.75 0.06
C ASN A 205 -16.13 -3.07 1.42
N MET A 206 -16.91 -1.98 1.53
CA MET A 206 -17.14 -1.30 2.81
C MET A 206 -17.80 -2.22 3.85
N LEU A 207 -18.80 -3.01 3.45
CA LEU A 207 -19.46 -3.95 4.36
C LEU A 207 -18.48 -5.02 4.84
N ILE A 208 -17.65 -5.56 3.94
CA ILE A 208 -16.65 -6.58 4.27
C ILE A 208 -15.58 -6.01 5.19
N GLU A 209 -15.07 -4.80 4.95
CA GLU A 209 -14.10 -4.12 5.82
C GLU A 209 -14.68 -3.84 7.19
N ARG A 210 -15.94 -3.39 7.26
CA ARG A 210 -16.66 -3.22 8.53
C ARG A 210 -16.86 -4.55 9.26
N LEU A 211 -17.26 -5.61 8.56
CA LEU A 211 -17.37 -6.93 9.19
C LEU A 211 -16.02 -7.46 9.63
N ALA A 212 -14.98 -7.32 8.81
CA ALA A 212 -13.64 -7.79 9.12
C ALA A 212 -13.06 -7.07 10.35
N SER A 213 -13.22 -5.74 10.43
CA SER A 213 -12.81 -4.95 11.59
C SER A 213 -13.61 -5.27 12.84
N GLN A 214 -14.91 -5.56 12.73
CA GLN A 214 -15.71 -6.03 13.87
C GLN A 214 -15.37 -7.48 14.29
N LEU A 215 -14.92 -8.31 13.34
CA LEU A 215 -14.50 -9.69 13.58
C LEU A 215 -13.04 -9.82 13.99
N ASP A 216 -12.29 -8.73 14.09
CA ASP A 216 -10.92 -8.72 14.63
C ASP A 216 -10.87 -8.92 16.17
N ILE A 217 -11.92 -9.55 16.70
CA ILE A 217 -11.90 -10.23 17.98
C ILE A 217 -10.77 -11.26 17.91
N PRO A 218 -9.86 -11.34 18.90
CA PRO A 218 -8.73 -12.26 18.87
C PRO A 218 -9.25 -13.70 18.92
N PHE A 219 -9.54 -14.26 17.76
CA PHE A 219 -9.86 -15.65 17.59
C PHE A 219 -8.55 -16.43 17.75
N ASP A 220 -8.30 -16.89 18.97
CA ASP A 220 -7.10 -17.61 19.37
C ASP A 220 -6.92 -18.93 18.60
N SER A 221 -8.00 -19.43 17.96
CA SER A 221 -7.98 -20.68 17.21
C SER A 221 -7.86 -20.48 15.69
N PHE A 222 -6.94 -21.23 15.08
CA PHE A 222 -6.79 -21.29 13.62
C PHE A 222 -8.05 -21.81 12.89
N ILE A 223 -8.86 -22.63 13.58
CA ILE A 223 -10.09 -23.23 13.03
C ILE A 223 -11.19 -22.17 12.91
N THR A 224 -11.45 -21.39 13.96
CA THR A 224 -12.43 -20.30 13.92
C THR A 224 -12.05 -19.27 12.86
N ARG A 225 -10.77 -18.90 12.76
CA ARG A 225 -10.31 -18.01 11.67
C ARG A 225 -10.63 -18.57 10.29
N LYS A 226 -10.36 -19.85 10.03
CA LYS A 226 -10.69 -20.50 8.75
C LYS A 226 -12.20 -20.50 8.46
N ILE A 227 -13.02 -20.85 9.46
CA ILE A 227 -14.48 -20.87 9.31
C ILE A 227 -15.00 -19.46 9.02
N THR A 228 -14.55 -18.46 9.77
CA THR A 228 -14.93 -17.06 9.59
C THR A 228 -14.58 -16.56 8.18
N TRP A 229 -13.36 -16.80 7.71
CA TRP A 229 -12.96 -16.46 6.33
C TRP A 229 -13.79 -17.20 5.28
N PHE A 230 -14.13 -18.47 5.53
CA PHE A 230 -15.00 -19.24 4.65
C PHE A 230 -16.42 -18.66 4.61
N VAL A 231 -17.01 -18.34 5.76
CA VAL A 231 -18.34 -17.72 5.86
C VAL A 231 -18.35 -16.36 5.16
N LEU A 232 -17.37 -15.49 5.42
CA LEU A 232 -17.28 -14.18 4.79
C LEU A 232 -17.11 -14.28 3.27
N LYS A 233 -16.29 -15.23 2.80
CA LYS A 233 -16.11 -15.50 1.35
C LYS A 233 -17.40 -15.99 0.70
N ASN A 234 -18.15 -16.88 1.35
CA ASN A 234 -19.41 -17.37 0.81
C ASN A 234 -20.53 -16.33 0.92
N ALA A 235 -20.58 -15.53 1.97
CA ALA A 235 -21.49 -14.40 2.11
C ALA A 235 -21.26 -13.38 0.99
N ARG A 236 -20.00 -13.04 0.69
CA ARG A 236 -19.63 -12.20 -0.45
C ARG A 236 -20.13 -12.77 -1.78
N ARG A 237 -19.94 -14.08 -2.00
CA ARG A 237 -20.41 -14.77 -3.21
C ARG A 237 -21.93 -14.76 -3.33
N LEU A 238 -22.63 -15.09 -2.24
CA LEU A 238 -24.09 -15.12 -2.20
C LEU A 238 -24.65 -13.73 -2.45
N PHE A 239 -24.13 -12.72 -1.76
CA PHE A 239 -24.54 -11.33 -2.00
C PHE A 239 -24.29 -10.92 -3.44
N ASN A 240 -23.12 -11.24 -4.00
CA ASN A 240 -22.81 -10.93 -5.39
C ASN A 240 -23.82 -11.58 -6.35
N LEU A 241 -24.20 -12.83 -6.09
CA LEU A 241 -25.16 -13.56 -6.92
C LEU A 241 -26.58 -12.99 -6.78
N THR A 242 -27.04 -12.71 -5.56
CA THR A 242 -28.39 -12.18 -5.31
C THR A 242 -28.56 -10.79 -5.88
N THR A 243 -27.55 -9.93 -5.68
CA THR A 243 -27.56 -8.58 -6.25
C THR A 243 -27.39 -8.56 -7.76
N LEU A 244 -26.59 -9.48 -8.33
CA LEU A 244 -26.54 -9.66 -9.78
C LEU A 244 -27.92 -10.01 -10.32
N GLY A 245 -28.60 -11.01 -9.72
CA GLY A 245 -29.96 -11.41 -10.11
C GLY A 245 -30.98 -10.28 -10.02
N LEU A 246 -30.87 -9.41 -9.00
CA LEU A 246 -31.73 -8.24 -8.85
C LEU A 246 -31.46 -7.16 -9.91
N LEU A 247 -30.22 -7.02 -10.38
CA LEU A 247 -29.81 -6.03 -11.38
C LEU A 247 -29.97 -6.52 -12.83
N THR A 248 -29.99 -7.83 -13.05
CA THR A 248 -30.14 -8.43 -14.39
C THR A 248 -31.34 -7.92 -15.18
N PRO A 249 -32.54 -7.69 -14.60
CA PRO A 249 -33.68 -7.13 -15.34
C PRO A 249 -33.37 -5.78 -16.00
N PHE A 250 -32.58 -4.91 -15.36
CA PHE A 250 -32.17 -3.64 -15.97
C PHE A 250 -31.27 -3.89 -17.19
N LYS A 251 -30.31 -4.81 -17.06
CA LYS A 251 -29.39 -5.11 -18.17
C LYS A 251 -30.12 -5.74 -19.35
N ILE A 252 -30.99 -6.72 -19.12
CA ILE A 252 -31.77 -7.35 -20.19
C ILE A 252 -32.71 -6.33 -20.85
N PHE A 253 -33.40 -5.51 -20.07
CA PHE A 253 -34.28 -4.47 -20.61
C PHE A 253 -33.51 -3.45 -21.46
N SER A 254 -32.36 -3.00 -20.97
CA SER A 254 -31.42 -2.15 -21.72
C SER A 254 -31.00 -2.80 -23.05
N THR A 255 -30.55 -4.06 -23.03
CA THR A 255 -30.13 -4.78 -24.24
C THR A 255 -31.27 -4.92 -25.25
N LEU A 256 -32.49 -5.22 -24.80
CA LEU A 256 -33.67 -5.33 -25.67
C LEU A 256 -34.07 -3.97 -26.29
N GLN A 257 -33.90 -2.88 -25.56
CA GLN A 257 -34.11 -1.53 -26.09
C GLN A 257 -33.02 -1.13 -27.09
N HIS A 258 -31.75 -1.45 -26.78
CA HIS A 258 -30.63 -1.24 -27.70
C HIS A 258 -30.83 -2.01 -29.02
N GLN A 259 -31.36 -3.23 -28.96
CA GLN A 259 -31.70 -4.04 -30.14
C GLN A 259 -32.91 -3.49 -30.92
N GLY A 260 -33.68 -2.55 -30.36
CA GLY A 260 -34.92 -2.05 -30.97
C GLY A 260 -36.10 -3.02 -30.89
N LEU A 261 -35.99 -4.10 -30.10
CA LEU A 261 -37.09 -5.05 -29.87
C LEU A 261 -38.14 -4.47 -28.90
N LEU A 262 -37.71 -3.59 -28.00
CA LEU A 262 -38.58 -2.80 -27.13
C LEU A 262 -38.57 -1.32 -27.55
N PRO A 263 -39.70 -0.61 -27.38
CA PRO A 263 -39.71 0.83 -27.58
C PRO A 263 -38.76 1.53 -26.60
N ALA A 264 -38.19 2.67 -27.03
CA ALA A 264 -37.29 3.48 -26.19
C ALA A 264 -37.97 4.03 -24.91
N TRP A 265 -39.30 4.08 -24.90
CA TRP A 265 -40.11 4.40 -23.73
C TRP A 265 -40.97 3.19 -23.37
N PRO A 266 -41.03 2.77 -22.09
CA PRO A 266 -40.53 3.42 -20.87
C PRO A 266 -39.01 3.32 -20.65
N LEU A 267 -38.42 4.24 -19.88
CA LEU A 267 -36.98 4.27 -19.60
C LEU A 267 -36.50 3.16 -18.65
N LEU A 268 -37.40 2.63 -17.82
CA LEU A 268 -37.08 1.64 -16.79
C LEU A 268 -38.01 0.43 -16.92
N PRO A 269 -37.55 -0.77 -16.52
CA PRO A 269 -38.38 -1.96 -16.50
C PRO A 269 -39.52 -1.81 -15.49
N HIS A 270 -40.66 -2.43 -15.81
CA HIS A 270 -41.81 -2.48 -14.89
C HIS A 270 -41.41 -3.18 -13.57
N PRO A 271 -41.87 -2.74 -12.39
CA PRO A 271 -41.49 -3.32 -11.10
C PRO A 271 -41.75 -4.83 -10.98
N LYS A 272 -42.75 -5.34 -11.70
CA LYS A 272 -43.05 -6.79 -11.79
C LYS A 272 -41.93 -7.62 -12.46
N ALA A 273 -41.05 -6.99 -13.25
CA ALA A 273 -39.91 -7.67 -13.88
C ALA A 273 -38.86 -8.13 -12.85
N PHE A 274 -38.83 -7.50 -11.67
CA PHE A 274 -37.92 -7.84 -10.57
C PHE A 274 -38.38 -9.03 -9.74
N VAL A 275 -39.61 -9.53 -9.93
CA VAL A 275 -40.06 -10.75 -9.25
C VAL A 275 -39.48 -11.94 -10.01
N PRO A 276 -38.46 -12.65 -9.48
CA PRO A 276 -37.84 -13.76 -10.21
C PRO A 276 -38.88 -14.84 -10.51
N PHE A 277 -38.74 -15.51 -11.66
CA PHE A 277 -39.62 -16.60 -12.11
C PHE A 277 -41.08 -16.21 -12.39
N SER A 278 -41.42 -14.92 -12.29
CA SER A 278 -42.71 -14.41 -12.76
C SER A 278 -42.79 -14.50 -14.29
N PRO A 279 -43.97 -14.72 -14.90
CA PRO A 279 -44.15 -14.66 -16.35
C PRO A 279 -43.76 -13.30 -16.94
N SER A 280 -43.79 -12.24 -16.13
CA SER A 280 -43.38 -10.87 -16.49
C SER A 280 -41.88 -10.61 -16.31
N SER A 281 -41.13 -11.53 -15.69
CA SER A 281 -39.68 -11.39 -15.53
C SER A 281 -38.95 -11.96 -16.74
N PRO A 282 -37.86 -11.32 -17.20
CA PRO A 282 -36.98 -11.92 -18.19
C PRO A 282 -36.25 -13.17 -17.64
N LEU A 283 -36.16 -13.30 -16.31
CA LEU A 283 -35.57 -14.44 -15.62
C LEU A 283 -36.57 -15.60 -15.58
N ARG A 284 -36.72 -16.30 -16.72
CA ARG A 284 -37.53 -17.53 -16.79
C ARG A 284 -36.65 -18.73 -16.46
N LEU A 285 -37.09 -19.52 -15.47
CA LEU A 285 -36.50 -20.83 -15.22
C LEU A 285 -36.85 -21.74 -16.41
N PRO A 286 -35.91 -22.57 -16.91
CA PRO A 286 -36.29 -23.66 -17.82
C PRO A 286 -37.39 -24.51 -17.19
N ASN A 287 -38.30 -25.03 -18.03
CA ASN A 287 -39.39 -25.87 -17.58
C ASN A 287 -38.83 -27.06 -16.78
N LEU A 288 -39.40 -27.29 -15.60
CA LEU A 288 -39.04 -28.43 -14.77
C LEU A 288 -39.28 -29.74 -15.55
N PRO A 289 -38.42 -30.74 -15.43
CA PRO A 289 -38.61 -32.00 -16.14
C PRO A 289 -39.88 -32.70 -15.65
N ASP A 290 -40.79 -33.04 -16.57
CA ASP A 290 -42.05 -33.73 -16.25
C ASP A 290 -41.85 -35.12 -15.60
N ARG A 291 -40.66 -35.71 -15.82
CA ARG A 291 -40.26 -37.01 -15.27
C ARG A 291 -38.84 -36.92 -14.74
N LEU A 292 -38.61 -37.49 -13.55
CA LEU A 292 -37.29 -37.63 -12.91
C LEU A 292 -36.44 -38.73 -13.57
N ASP A 293 -36.45 -38.80 -14.90
CA ASP A 293 -35.58 -39.67 -15.68
C ASP A 293 -34.21 -39.01 -15.85
N GLY A 294 -33.13 -39.80 -15.85
CA GLY A 294 -31.77 -39.30 -15.98
C GLY A 294 -31.56 -38.48 -17.26
N ALA A 295 -32.20 -38.89 -18.36
CA ALA A 295 -32.16 -38.15 -19.62
C ALA A 295 -32.88 -36.80 -19.53
N SER A 296 -34.02 -36.72 -18.84
CA SER A 296 -34.75 -35.47 -18.61
C SER A 296 -33.99 -34.52 -17.69
N CYS A 297 -33.36 -35.05 -16.64
CA CYS A 297 -32.48 -34.28 -15.75
C CYS A 297 -31.28 -33.72 -16.52
N LEU A 298 -30.64 -34.51 -17.38
CA LEU A 298 -29.51 -34.05 -18.20
C LEU A 298 -29.94 -32.98 -19.21
N ARG A 299 -31.11 -33.12 -19.85
CA ARG A 299 -31.68 -32.07 -20.71
C ARG A 299 -32.01 -30.79 -19.95
N PHE A 300 -32.53 -30.91 -18.72
CA PHE A 300 -32.77 -29.77 -17.85
C PHE A 300 -31.47 -29.07 -17.44
N LEU A 301 -30.43 -29.82 -17.09
CA LEU A 301 -29.11 -29.24 -16.79
C LEU A 301 -28.50 -28.57 -18.03
N ALA A 302 -28.64 -29.17 -19.21
CA ALA A 302 -28.19 -28.58 -20.46
C ALA A 302 -28.97 -27.28 -20.79
N SER A 303 -30.29 -27.26 -20.61
CA SER A 303 -31.10 -26.06 -20.82
C SER A 303 -30.83 -24.98 -19.77
N LEU A 304 -30.49 -25.37 -18.54
CA LEU A 304 -30.04 -24.45 -17.49
C LEU A 304 -28.67 -23.86 -17.82
N ALA A 305 -27.74 -24.65 -18.35
CA ALA A 305 -26.40 -24.18 -18.73
C ALA A 305 -26.45 -23.16 -19.90
N VAL A 306 -27.42 -23.31 -20.79
CA VAL A 306 -27.69 -22.37 -21.91
C VAL A 306 -28.71 -21.30 -21.52
N SER A 307 -29.15 -21.25 -20.25
CA SER A 307 -30.06 -20.20 -19.80
C SER A 307 -29.36 -18.83 -19.86
N PRO A 308 -30.02 -17.77 -20.38
CA PRO A 308 -29.44 -16.42 -20.43
C PRO A 308 -28.95 -15.93 -19.06
N VAL A 309 -29.58 -16.38 -17.97
CA VAL A 309 -29.16 -16.01 -16.61
C VAL A 309 -27.78 -16.59 -16.29
N VAL A 310 -27.54 -17.85 -16.67
CA VAL A 310 -26.26 -18.53 -16.41
C VAL A 310 -25.18 -17.94 -17.31
N LEU A 311 -25.48 -17.70 -18.59
CA LEU A 311 -24.54 -17.07 -19.52
C LEU A 311 -24.15 -15.65 -19.07
N LEU A 312 -25.12 -14.82 -18.66
CA LEU A 312 -24.84 -13.51 -18.07
C LEU A 312 -24.00 -13.62 -16.77
N CYS A 313 -24.26 -14.62 -15.93
CA CYS A 313 -23.44 -14.86 -14.74
C CYS A 313 -22.00 -15.22 -15.13
N VAL A 314 -21.82 -16.15 -16.07
CA VAL A 314 -20.52 -16.56 -16.59
C VAL A 314 -19.79 -15.36 -17.21
N ARG A 315 -20.47 -14.57 -18.04
CA ARG A 315 -19.94 -13.34 -18.64
C ARG A 315 -19.51 -12.34 -17.57
N SER A 316 -20.36 -12.06 -16.59
CA SER A 316 -20.08 -11.11 -15.50
C SER A 316 -18.87 -11.51 -14.66
N TRP A 317 -18.60 -12.82 -14.60
CA TRP A 317 -17.47 -13.38 -13.87
C TRP A 317 -16.20 -13.45 -14.72
N MET A 318 -16.31 -13.82 -16.01
CA MET A 318 -15.18 -13.92 -16.94
C MET A 318 -14.64 -12.56 -17.37
N LYS A 319 -15.51 -11.59 -17.68
CA LYS A 319 -15.11 -10.25 -18.15
C LYS A 319 -14.04 -9.59 -17.27
N PRO A 320 -14.24 -9.39 -15.96
CA PRO A 320 -13.23 -8.74 -15.13
C PRO A 320 -11.93 -9.55 -14.98
N LEU A 321 -11.97 -10.87 -15.16
CA LEU A 321 -10.76 -11.71 -15.11
C LEU A 321 -9.93 -11.53 -16.37
N VAL A 322 -10.57 -11.63 -17.54
CA VAL A 322 -9.91 -11.41 -18.83
C VAL A 322 -9.40 -9.98 -18.91
N GLU A 323 -10.22 -9.00 -18.55
CA GLU A 323 -9.89 -7.58 -18.60
C GLU A 323 -8.66 -7.25 -17.73
N ARG A 324 -8.62 -7.71 -16.46
CA ARG A 324 -7.44 -7.49 -15.61
C ARG A 324 -6.16 -8.08 -16.19
N LYS A 325 -6.24 -9.25 -16.81
CA LYS A 325 -5.09 -9.90 -17.44
C LYS A 325 -4.62 -9.11 -18.65
N VAL A 326 -5.53 -8.82 -19.57
CA VAL A 326 -5.23 -8.03 -20.77
C VAL A 326 -4.72 -6.64 -20.39
N GLN A 327 -5.30 -6.01 -19.37
CA GLN A 327 -4.86 -4.72 -18.84
C GLN A 327 -3.42 -4.79 -18.34
N LYS A 328 -3.06 -5.85 -17.58
CA LYS A 328 -1.67 -6.04 -17.12
C LYS A 328 -0.68 -6.13 -18.30
N TYR A 329 -1.01 -6.89 -19.33
CA TYR A 329 -0.16 -7.00 -20.53
C TYR A 329 -0.10 -5.70 -21.32
N THR A 330 -1.24 -5.04 -21.50
CA THR A 330 -1.32 -3.78 -22.25
C THR A 330 -0.56 -2.68 -21.52
N ARG A 331 -0.71 -2.58 -20.20
CA ARG A 331 0.02 -1.63 -19.36
C ARG A 331 1.52 -1.87 -19.40
N ALA A 332 1.97 -3.13 -19.41
CA ALA A 332 3.39 -3.47 -19.54
C ALA A 332 3.97 -3.15 -20.93
N ALA A 333 3.13 -3.13 -21.97
CA ALA A 333 3.55 -2.79 -23.33
C ALA A 333 3.58 -1.28 -23.60
N LEU A 334 2.89 -0.49 -22.78
CA LEU A 334 2.81 0.96 -22.93
C LEU A 334 3.99 1.65 -22.24
N PRO A 335 4.54 2.73 -22.83
CA PRO A 335 5.59 3.51 -22.19
C PRO A 335 4.99 4.16 -20.94
N ALA A 336 5.44 3.70 -19.77
CA ALA A 336 5.08 4.30 -18.49
C ALA A 336 6.27 5.13 -17.99
N PRO A 337 6.03 6.21 -17.23
CA PRO A 337 7.12 6.95 -16.61
C PRO A 337 7.85 6.03 -15.62
N ASP A 338 9.15 5.88 -15.83
CA ASP A 338 10.03 5.16 -14.92
C ASP A 338 10.71 6.18 -13.98
N PHE A 339 11.11 5.72 -12.79
CA PHE A 339 11.87 6.48 -11.78
C PHE A 339 11.09 7.61 -11.06
N PRO A 340 10.14 7.26 -10.16
CA PRO A 340 9.43 8.24 -9.34
C PRO A 340 10.39 9.02 -8.42
N ASP A 341 10.13 10.32 -8.25
CA ASP A 341 10.79 11.15 -7.26
C ASP A 341 10.36 10.79 -5.82
N ILE A 342 11.19 11.18 -4.83
CA ILE A 342 10.97 10.83 -3.42
C ILE A 342 9.60 11.32 -2.93
N TYR A 343 9.14 12.48 -3.41
CA TYR A 343 7.87 13.06 -3.02
C TYR A 343 6.68 12.27 -3.59
N SER A 344 6.76 11.75 -4.82
CA SER A 344 5.78 10.82 -5.37
C SER A 344 5.68 9.53 -4.58
N ILE A 345 6.82 8.97 -4.16
CA ILE A 345 6.84 7.76 -3.33
C ILE A 345 6.21 8.03 -1.96
N GLN A 346 6.57 9.15 -1.34
CA GLN A 346 6.04 9.51 -0.03
C GLN A 346 4.53 9.79 -0.09
N ALA A 347 4.08 10.55 -1.08
CA ALA A 347 2.66 10.83 -1.28
C ALA A 347 1.86 9.54 -1.54
N ALA A 348 2.43 8.60 -2.29
CA ALA A 348 1.81 7.29 -2.52
C ALA A 348 1.63 6.47 -1.25
N ILE A 349 2.64 6.49 -0.37
CA ILE A 349 2.59 5.80 0.93
C ILE A 349 1.57 6.47 1.85
N GLU A 350 1.53 7.81 1.87
CA GLU A 350 0.60 8.58 2.70
C GLU A 350 -0.85 8.45 2.24
N ASP A 351 -1.10 8.35 0.94
CA ASP A 351 -2.44 8.20 0.35
C ASP A 351 -2.91 6.73 0.26
N GLU A 352 -2.12 5.79 0.82
CA GLU A 352 -2.35 4.34 0.77
C GLU A 352 -2.66 3.82 -0.64
N ILE A 353 -2.14 4.49 -1.67
CA ILE A 353 -2.37 4.09 -3.07
C ILE A 353 -1.75 2.71 -3.24
N ASP A 354 -2.54 1.78 -3.77
CA ASP A 354 -2.08 0.43 -4.09
C ASP A 354 -0.81 0.54 -4.93
N ARG A 355 0.30 -0.04 -4.46
CA ARG A 355 1.62 0.14 -5.06
C ARG A 355 1.65 -0.33 -6.51
N ASP A 356 0.77 -1.27 -6.85
CA ASP A 356 0.57 -1.79 -8.20
C ASP A 356 -0.02 -0.75 -9.17
N ASN A 357 -0.62 0.32 -8.66
CA ASN A 357 -1.18 1.41 -9.48
C ASN A 357 -0.17 2.49 -9.85
N ILE A 358 1.02 2.51 -9.25
CA ILE A 358 2.04 3.52 -9.54
C ILE A 358 3.15 2.90 -10.39
N PRO A 359 3.35 3.38 -11.63
CA PRO A 359 4.46 2.96 -12.47
C PRO A 359 5.80 3.05 -11.74
N GLY A 360 6.57 1.96 -11.77
CA GLY A 360 7.90 1.87 -11.13
C GLY A 360 7.91 1.66 -9.61
N LEU A 361 6.76 1.72 -8.90
CA LEU A 361 6.68 1.48 -7.46
C LEU A 361 6.17 0.08 -7.09
N GLY A 362 5.28 -0.48 -7.92
CA GLY A 362 4.93 -1.90 -7.88
C GLY A 362 6.17 -2.73 -8.19
N ASN A 363 6.37 -3.85 -7.50
CA ASN A 363 7.60 -4.66 -7.50
C ASN A 363 8.18 -4.93 -8.91
N ALA A 364 8.94 -3.98 -9.46
CA ALA A 364 9.73 -4.15 -10.69
C ALA A 364 10.79 -5.24 -10.52
N VAL A 365 11.06 -5.65 -9.27
CA VAL A 365 11.94 -6.75 -8.90
C VAL A 365 11.29 -8.14 -9.13
N ASP A 366 9.95 -8.24 -9.16
CA ASP A 366 9.25 -9.53 -9.32
C ASP A 366 8.74 -9.76 -10.77
N THR A 367 8.99 -8.85 -11.71
CA THR A 367 8.49 -8.95 -13.10
C THR A 367 9.50 -9.25 -14.22
N PRO A 368 10.75 -9.71 -14.01
CA PRO A 368 11.55 -10.20 -15.14
C PRO A 368 10.95 -11.48 -15.76
N GLU A 369 10.12 -12.23 -15.02
CA GLU A 369 9.43 -13.42 -15.53
C GLU A 369 8.23 -13.12 -16.45
N LEU A 370 7.72 -11.88 -16.52
CA LEU A 370 6.56 -11.55 -17.35
C LEU A 370 6.87 -11.46 -18.85
N TRP A 371 8.15 -11.34 -19.20
CA TRP A 371 8.61 -11.35 -20.59
C TRP A 371 9.01 -12.75 -21.08
N GLU A 372 9.03 -13.77 -20.21
CA GLU A 372 8.97 -15.15 -20.67
C GLU A 372 7.59 -15.35 -21.30
N SER A 373 7.59 -15.30 -22.63
CA SER A 373 6.49 -15.32 -23.61
C SER A 373 5.45 -16.43 -23.39
N ARG A 374 4.72 -16.39 -22.28
CA ARG A 374 3.52 -17.18 -22.05
C ARG A 374 2.36 -16.42 -22.68
N SER A 375 1.67 -17.08 -23.60
CA SER A 375 0.53 -16.49 -24.26
C SER A 375 -0.57 -16.19 -23.24
N VAL A 376 -1.30 -15.09 -23.45
CA VAL A 376 -2.50 -14.74 -22.66
C VAL A 376 -3.48 -15.92 -22.56
N THR A 377 -3.54 -16.74 -23.61
CA THR A 377 -4.37 -17.95 -23.68
C THR A 377 -3.93 -19.04 -22.73
N GLU A 378 -2.62 -19.24 -22.50
CA GLU A 378 -2.12 -20.22 -21.53
C GLU A 378 -2.41 -19.80 -20.09
N GLU A 379 -2.24 -18.51 -19.79
CA GLU A 379 -2.61 -17.97 -18.48
C GLU A 379 -4.11 -18.07 -18.24
N LEU A 380 -4.92 -17.68 -19.23
CA LEU A 380 -6.37 -17.78 -19.15
C LEU A 380 -6.82 -19.24 -19.00
N ALA A 381 -6.17 -20.18 -19.71
CA ALA A 381 -6.44 -21.60 -19.56
C ALA A 381 -6.11 -22.11 -18.15
N LYS A 382 -4.99 -21.67 -17.55
CA LYS A 382 -4.63 -22.00 -16.17
C LYS A 382 -5.62 -21.43 -15.17
N ASP A 383 -6.05 -20.19 -15.36
CA ASP A 383 -7.05 -19.55 -14.50
C ASP A 383 -8.43 -20.23 -14.64
N LEU A 384 -8.82 -20.59 -15.86
CA LEU A 384 -10.05 -21.33 -16.13
C LEU A 384 -9.99 -22.74 -15.53
N GLN A 385 -8.85 -23.42 -15.60
CA GLN A 385 -8.62 -24.70 -14.91
C GLN A 385 -8.66 -24.53 -13.39
N TYR A 386 -8.06 -23.48 -12.85
CA TYR A 386 -8.10 -23.16 -11.43
C TYR A 386 -9.54 -22.92 -10.96
N VAL A 387 -10.34 -22.25 -11.78
CA VAL A 387 -11.74 -22.00 -11.48
C VAL A 387 -12.56 -23.27 -11.60
N GLY A 388 -12.35 -24.06 -12.66
CA GLY A 388 -12.96 -25.37 -12.79
C GLY A 388 -12.67 -26.25 -11.59
N ARG A 389 -11.41 -26.25 -11.10
CA ARG A 389 -11.01 -26.95 -9.88
C ARG A 389 -11.68 -26.39 -8.63
N ASN A 390 -11.80 -25.07 -8.50
CA ASN A 390 -12.55 -24.46 -7.40
C ASN A 390 -14.04 -24.79 -7.44
N PHE A 391 -14.63 -24.84 -8.63
CA PHE A 391 -16.02 -25.24 -8.82
C PHE A 391 -16.21 -26.70 -8.47
N GLN A 392 -15.27 -27.57 -8.84
CA GLN A 392 -15.25 -28.97 -8.47
C GLN A 392 -15.13 -29.15 -6.95
N ILE A 393 -14.24 -28.43 -6.28
CA ILE A 393 -14.14 -28.43 -4.81
C ILE A 393 -15.47 -27.99 -4.18
N LEU A 394 -16.12 -26.98 -4.75
CA LEU A 394 -17.39 -26.47 -4.25
C LEU A 394 -18.53 -27.46 -4.47
N TYR A 395 -18.53 -28.14 -5.63
CA TYR A 395 -19.44 -29.23 -5.96
C TYR A 395 -19.25 -30.41 -5.00
N ASP A 396 -18.01 -30.85 -4.77
CA ASP A 396 -17.67 -31.94 -3.86
C ASP A 396 -18.03 -31.59 -2.41
N GLN A 397 -17.83 -30.34 -1.99
CA GLN A 397 -18.22 -29.87 -0.66
C GLN A 397 -19.74 -29.77 -0.51
N PHE A 398 -20.44 -29.26 -1.52
CA PHE A 398 -21.90 -29.17 -1.53
C PHE A 398 -22.52 -30.56 -1.45
N TRP A 399 -22.10 -31.48 -2.32
CA TRP A 399 -22.56 -32.87 -2.27
C TRP A 399 -22.09 -33.62 -1.03
N GLY A 400 -20.90 -33.34 -0.50
CA GLY A 400 -20.41 -33.90 0.75
C GLY A 400 -21.24 -33.50 1.97
N LEU A 401 -21.81 -32.28 1.97
CA LEU A 401 -22.76 -31.83 2.99
C LEU A 401 -24.12 -32.54 2.87
N PHE A 402 -24.60 -32.79 1.65
CA PHE A 402 -25.87 -33.50 1.41
C PHE A 402 -25.74 -35.03 1.53
N ALA A 403 -24.56 -35.59 1.32
CA ALA A 403 -24.27 -37.02 1.45
C ALA A 403 -24.01 -37.46 2.91
N GLY A 404 -24.19 -36.57 3.89
CA GLY A 404 -23.94 -36.86 5.30
C GLY A 404 -25.05 -37.70 5.94
N THR A 405 -24.97 -39.04 5.84
CA THR A 405 -25.40 -40.01 6.89
C THR A 405 -25.20 -41.47 6.43
N SER A 406 -23.96 -41.89 6.17
CA SER A 406 -23.62 -43.31 6.31
C SER A 406 -22.12 -43.54 6.50
N ARG A 407 -21.51 -42.88 7.49
CA ARG A 407 -20.33 -43.49 8.11
C ARG A 407 -20.84 -44.57 9.06
N LYS A 408 -20.89 -45.82 8.59
CA LYS A 408 -20.94 -46.99 9.46
C LYS A 408 -19.80 -46.86 10.49
N PRO A 409 -20.05 -47.07 11.79
CA PRO A 409 -18.95 -47.20 12.74
C PRO A 409 -18.14 -48.42 12.31
N SER A 410 -16.89 -48.22 11.89
CA SER A 410 -15.96 -49.30 11.64
C SER A 410 -15.69 -49.99 12.98
N SER A 411 -16.18 -51.22 13.09
CA SER A 411 -15.78 -52.18 14.10
C SER A 411 -14.26 -52.26 14.20
N SER A 412 -13.74 -51.93 15.38
CA SER A 412 -12.35 -52.19 15.78
C SER A 412 -12.05 -53.68 15.64
N PRO A 413 -10.95 -54.10 14.98
CA PRO A 413 -10.47 -55.47 15.09
C PRO A 413 -9.75 -55.64 16.43
N ALA A 414 -10.17 -56.69 17.15
CA ALA A 414 -9.58 -57.16 18.38
C ALA A 414 -8.06 -57.31 18.28
N THR A 415 -7.34 -56.68 19.22
CA THR A 415 -5.92 -56.95 19.47
C THR A 415 -5.84 -58.04 20.53
N GLU A 416 -5.31 -59.19 20.12
CA GLU A 416 -4.98 -60.36 20.93
C GLU A 416 -3.72 -60.07 21.80
N PRO A 417 -3.61 -60.62 23.03
CA PRO A 417 -2.65 -60.16 24.03
C PRO A 417 -1.28 -60.84 23.93
N LEU A 418 -0.21 -60.06 24.15
CA LEU A 418 1.16 -60.56 24.38
C LEU A 418 1.53 -60.51 25.88
N PRO A 419 2.47 -61.37 26.33
CA PRO A 419 2.54 -61.82 27.72
C PRO A 419 3.38 -60.93 28.65
N LEU A 420 3.05 -61.04 29.94
CA LEU A 420 3.75 -60.52 31.11
C LEU A 420 5.27 -60.78 31.10
N PRO A 421 6.05 -59.85 31.67
CA PRO A 421 7.22 -60.17 32.48
C PRO A 421 7.00 -59.90 33.98
N THR A 422 7.43 -60.88 34.76
CA THR A 422 7.45 -61.05 36.22
C THR A 422 8.34 -59.99 36.92
N PRO A 423 8.12 -59.68 38.21
CA PRO A 423 8.63 -58.47 38.87
C PRO A 423 9.98 -58.70 39.60
N THR A 424 10.68 -57.62 39.92
CA THR A 424 11.77 -57.60 40.91
C THR A 424 11.69 -56.27 41.70
N PRO A 425 11.98 -56.27 43.02
CA PRO A 425 11.37 -55.32 43.96
C PRO A 425 12.28 -54.18 44.43
N ALA A 426 11.63 -53.06 44.80
CA ALA A 426 11.87 -52.11 45.92
C ALA A 426 13.28 -51.46 46.09
N PRO A 427 13.42 -50.19 46.56
CA PRO A 427 12.74 -49.69 47.78
C PRO A 427 12.26 -48.22 47.77
N MET A 428 11.52 -47.93 48.85
CA MET A 428 10.77 -46.71 49.20
C MET A 428 11.61 -45.51 49.67
N ASP A 429 11.01 -44.33 49.43
CA ASP A 429 10.91 -43.10 50.26
C ASP A 429 12.17 -42.22 50.53
N PRO A 430 12.02 -40.92 50.91
CA PRO A 430 10.79 -40.17 51.27
C PRO A 430 10.60 -38.76 50.65
N LEU A 431 9.40 -38.24 50.91
CA LEU A 431 8.91 -36.84 50.94
C LEU A 431 9.95 -35.71 51.12
N GLU A 432 9.72 -34.59 50.43
CA GLU A 432 9.88 -33.25 50.99
C GLU A 432 9.04 -32.19 50.23
N ASP A 433 8.56 -31.22 51.01
CA ASP A 433 7.46 -30.29 50.78
C ASP A 433 7.80 -29.01 49.99
N ASP A 434 6.73 -28.38 49.51
CA ASP A 434 6.42 -26.94 49.44
C ASP A 434 7.22 -25.91 48.60
N ALA A 435 6.42 -25.29 47.72
CA ALA A 435 6.26 -23.85 47.50
C ALA A 435 7.48 -22.96 47.18
N SER A 436 7.47 -22.39 45.97
CA SER A 436 7.30 -20.93 45.81
C SER A 436 7.29 -20.49 44.35
N SER A 437 6.35 -19.59 44.11
CA SER A 437 6.13 -18.79 42.91
C SER A 437 7.26 -17.79 42.68
N SER A 438 7.71 -17.64 41.43
CA SER A 438 8.20 -16.35 40.95
C SER A 438 8.01 -16.22 39.43
N SER A 439 7.24 -15.20 39.09
CA SER A 439 6.91 -14.72 37.75
C SER A 439 8.08 -13.92 37.19
N SER A 440 8.64 -14.35 36.06
CA SER A 440 9.58 -13.55 35.27
C SER A 440 8.80 -12.72 34.25
N SER A 441 8.75 -11.41 34.51
CA SER A 441 8.24 -10.41 33.58
C SER A 441 9.36 -9.94 32.66
N SER A 442 9.31 -10.33 31.39
CA SER A 442 10.21 -9.84 30.33
C SER A 442 9.74 -8.47 29.85
N ARG A 443 10.45 -7.41 30.26
CA ARG A 443 10.30 -6.07 29.69
C ARG A 443 10.97 -6.02 28.31
N THR A 444 10.18 -5.80 27.28
CA THR A 444 10.61 -5.37 25.95
C THR A 444 11.20 -3.95 26.03
N SER A 445 12.49 -3.82 25.75
CA SER A 445 13.18 -2.54 25.62
C SER A 445 12.94 -1.97 24.22
N THR A 446 12.36 -0.77 24.16
CA THR A 446 12.30 0.04 22.95
C THR A 446 13.69 0.62 22.62
N PRO A 447 14.07 0.73 21.34
CA PRO A 447 15.36 1.31 20.97
C PRO A 447 15.36 2.81 21.21
N ARG A 448 16.25 3.29 22.09
CA ARG A 448 16.52 4.72 22.28
C ARG A 448 17.41 5.24 21.14
N PRO A 449 17.22 6.49 20.68
CA PRO A 449 18.18 7.14 19.78
C PRO A 449 19.56 7.23 20.46
N GLN A 450 20.59 6.78 19.76
CA GLN A 450 21.99 6.97 20.19
C GLN A 450 22.52 8.26 19.55
N ILE A 451 22.85 9.23 20.40
CA ILE A 451 23.50 10.46 20.00
C ILE A 451 24.98 10.29 20.34
N GLU A 452 25.83 10.14 19.32
CA GLU A 452 27.27 10.08 19.48
C GLU A 452 27.85 11.48 19.20
N ILE A 453 28.40 12.11 20.24
CA ILE A 453 29.06 13.42 20.14
C ILE A 453 30.57 13.16 20.17
N THR A 454 31.20 13.15 19.00
CA THR A 454 32.66 13.05 18.88
C THR A 454 33.27 14.46 18.84
N GLY A 455 33.81 14.88 19.98
CA GLY A 455 34.64 16.08 20.04
C GLY A 455 36.02 15.82 19.46
N SER A 456 36.22 16.07 18.17
CA SER A 456 37.57 16.20 17.61
C SER A 456 37.95 17.68 17.57
N THR A 457 38.98 18.04 18.31
CA THR A 457 39.53 19.41 18.34
C THR A 457 40.44 19.61 17.13
N THR A 458 39.87 19.96 15.98
CA THR A 458 40.56 20.81 15.01
C THR A 458 40.43 22.27 15.43
N SER A 459 41.45 23.08 15.17
CA SER A 459 41.64 24.48 15.61
C SER A 459 40.54 25.48 15.18
N SER A 460 39.44 25.03 14.57
CA SER A 460 38.31 25.84 14.11
C SER A 460 37.11 25.88 15.07
N GLY A 461 37.16 25.22 16.24
CA GLY A 461 36.08 25.29 17.23
C GLY A 461 34.73 24.72 16.76
N THR A 462 34.74 23.89 15.71
CA THR A 462 33.53 23.31 15.09
C THR A 462 33.23 21.96 15.73
N VAL A 463 32.05 21.81 16.34
CA VAL A 463 31.60 20.54 16.94
C VAL A 463 30.89 19.72 15.86
N HIS A 464 31.44 18.55 15.53
CA HIS A 464 30.80 17.62 14.61
C HIS A 464 29.81 16.75 15.40
N MET A 465 28.52 16.79 15.03
CA MET A 465 27.45 16.03 15.69
C MET A 465 26.83 15.07 14.67
N SER A 466 27.00 13.77 14.86
CA SER A 466 26.35 12.73 14.06
C SER A 466 25.14 12.19 14.81
N VAL A 467 23.95 12.41 14.26
CA VAL A 467 22.68 11.90 14.82
C VAL A 467 22.23 10.73 13.97
N ALA A 468 22.33 9.51 14.51
CA ALA A 468 21.76 8.33 13.89
C ALA A 468 20.29 8.19 14.32
N ILE A 469 19.37 8.44 13.40
CA ILE A 469 17.93 8.28 13.65
C ILE A 469 17.57 6.82 13.37
N PRO A 470 17.09 6.05 14.36
CA PRO A 470 16.56 4.72 14.08
C PRO A 470 15.26 4.87 13.28
N VAL A 471 15.24 4.31 12.06
CA VAL A 471 14.01 4.20 11.26
C VAL A 471 13.02 3.33 12.04
N PRO A 472 11.78 3.78 12.30
CA PRO A 472 10.80 2.95 12.98
C PRO A 472 10.46 1.75 12.09
N VAL A 473 10.79 0.55 12.57
CA VAL A 473 10.32 -0.71 11.99
C VAL A 473 8.84 -0.85 12.39
N SER A 474 7.96 -0.22 11.62
CA SER A 474 6.55 -0.56 11.63
C SER A 474 6.38 -1.99 11.09
N SER A 475 5.54 -2.74 11.78
CA SER A 475 5.32 -4.18 11.66
C SER A 475 5.08 -4.67 10.22
N LEU A 476 6.10 -5.26 9.62
CA LEU A 476 5.95 -6.15 8.47
C LEU A 476 5.47 -7.54 8.94
N PRO A 477 4.53 -8.20 8.23
CA PRO A 477 4.18 -9.58 8.54
C PRO A 477 5.38 -10.49 8.30
N ARG A 478 5.61 -11.37 9.27
CA ARG A 478 6.67 -12.40 9.33
C ARG A 478 6.79 -13.17 8.01
N ARG A 479 7.69 -12.73 7.12
CA ARG A 479 8.08 -13.42 5.89
C ARG A 479 9.22 -14.39 6.19
N ARG A 480 9.07 -15.64 5.71
CA ARG A 480 10.09 -16.69 5.76
C ARG A 480 11.39 -16.21 5.12
N HIS A 481 12.50 -16.56 5.76
CA HIS A 481 13.87 -16.30 5.32
C HIS A 481 14.12 -16.76 3.87
N HIS A 482 14.23 -15.81 2.96
CA HIS A 482 15.15 -15.88 1.84
C HIS A 482 16.04 -14.65 1.90
N ASN A 483 17.33 -14.88 2.11
CA ASN A 483 18.37 -13.87 2.21
C ASN A 483 18.48 -13.12 0.88
N SER A 484 17.95 -11.91 0.83
CA SER A 484 18.39 -10.87 -0.10
C SER A 484 18.37 -9.55 0.67
N HIS A 485 19.56 -8.97 0.87
CA HIS A 485 19.72 -7.67 1.51
C HIS A 485 19.02 -6.58 0.66
N PRO A 486 18.26 -5.66 1.27
CA PRO A 486 17.92 -4.42 0.59
C PRO A 486 19.21 -3.60 0.45
N ARG A 487 19.58 -3.25 -0.79
CA ARG A 487 20.63 -2.26 -1.04
C ARG A 487 20.11 -0.90 -0.55
N ASP A 488 20.82 -0.30 0.37
CA ASP A 488 20.65 1.13 0.68
C ASP A 488 20.83 1.97 -0.59
N PRO A 489 20.06 3.05 -0.77
CA PRO A 489 20.30 3.97 -1.88
C PRO A 489 21.72 4.54 -1.76
N PRO A 490 22.50 4.58 -2.86
CA PRO A 490 23.87 5.06 -2.82
C PRO A 490 23.89 6.51 -2.33
N SER A 491 24.62 6.74 -1.24
CA SER A 491 24.88 8.09 -0.74
C SER A 491 25.57 8.91 -1.85
N PRO A 492 25.15 10.18 -2.09
CA PRO A 492 25.75 11.02 -3.11
C PRO A 492 27.14 11.46 -2.64
N SER A 493 28.15 10.63 -2.87
CA SER A 493 29.54 11.01 -2.67
C SER A 493 30.42 10.38 -3.74
N THR A 494 31.25 11.26 -4.32
CA THR A 494 32.31 11.00 -5.30
C THR A 494 31.87 11.03 -6.76
N THR A 495 31.99 12.25 -7.30
CA THR A 495 32.10 12.66 -8.70
C THR A 495 32.97 11.71 -9.54
N GLY A 496 32.37 10.67 -10.10
CA GLY A 496 32.89 9.97 -11.27
C GLY A 496 32.29 10.59 -12.54
N PRO A 497 33.08 10.90 -13.59
CA PRO A 497 32.62 11.63 -14.79
C PRO A 497 31.64 10.85 -15.70
N ASN A 498 31.15 9.67 -15.31
CA ASN A 498 30.23 8.85 -16.10
C ASN A 498 28.90 8.55 -15.40
N ASN A 499 28.56 9.26 -14.32
CA ASN A 499 27.25 9.09 -13.69
C ASN A 499 26.20 9.83 -14.52
N VAL A 500 25.59 9.12 -15.47
CA VAL A 500 24.39 9.59 -16.18
C VAL A 500 23.31 9.73 -15.12
N TYR A 501 23.10 10.96 -14.65
CA TYR A 501 21.99 11.30 -13.78
C TYR A 501 20.70 11.00 -14.54
N TYR A 502 20.05 9.88 -14.22
CA TYR A 502 18.69 9.66 -14.63
C TYR A 502 17.84 10.71 -13.92
N PRO A 503 17.17 11.63 -14.64
CA PRO A 503 16.32 12.62 -14.01
C PRO A 503 15.16 11.88 -13.33
N TYR A 504 15.04 12.01 -12.01
CA TYR A 504 13.84 11.58 -11.30
C TYR A 504 12.65 12.37 -11.82
N HIS A 505 11.56 11.69 -12.12
CA HIS A 505 10.35 12.31 -12.64
C HIS A 505 9.28 12.33 -11.56
N ARG A 506 8.52 13.43 -11.51
CA ARG A 506 7.33 13.53 -10.68
C ARG A 506 6.25 12.64 -11.29
N ILE A 507 5.94 11.54 -10.61
CA ILE A 507 4.93 10.57 -11.05
C ILE A 507 3.70 10.72 -10.17
N THR A 508 2.63 11.22 -10.75
CA THR A 508 1.32 11.35 -10.11
C THR A 508 0.29 10.54 -10.88
N THR A 509 -0.86 10.24 -10.27
CA THR A 509 -1.95 9.57 -10.99
C THR A 509 -2.35 10.35 -12.23
N LEU A 510 -2.30 11.70 -12.18
CA LEU A 510 -2.55 12.57 -13.32
C LEU A 510 -1.55 12.34 -14.46
N SER A 511 -0.26 12.17 -14.15
CA SER A 511 0.77 11.91 -15.16
C SER A 511 0.66 10.51 -15.79
N ALA A 512 0.21 9.52 -15.00
CA ALA A 512 0.00 8.15 -15.46
C ALA A 512 -1.34 7.96 -16.19
N GLN A 513 -2.28 8.89 -16.00
CA GLN A 513 -3.67 8.77 -16.46
C GLN A 513 -3.79 8.43 -17.94
N ALA A 514 -3.00 9.06 -18.82
CA ALA A 514 -3.09 8.80 -20.26
C ALA A 514 -2.69 7.37 -20.63
N ALA A 515 -1.63 6.83 -20.01
CA ALA A 515 -1.19 5.47 -20.24
C ALA A 515 -2.18 4.46 -19.64
N ASP A 516 -2.67 4.74 -18.43
CA ASP A 516 -3.62 3.87 -17.73
C ASP A 516 -4.99 3.84 -18.43
N SER A 517 -5.47 5.01 -18.88
CA SER A 517 -6.64 5.18 -19.75
C SER A 517 -6.51 4.32 -21.01
N MET A 518 -5.43 4.49 -21.76
CA MET A 518 -5.23 3.76 -23.00
C MET A 518 -5.12 2.26 -22.75
N ALA A 519 -4.43 1.84 -21.67
CA ALA A 519 -4.37 0.45 -21.26
C ALA A 519 -5.76 -0.12 -20.94
N GLN A 520 -6.57 0.64 -20.19
CA GLN A 520 -7.92 0.28 -19.82
C GLN A 520 -8.82 0.12 -21.05
N HIS A 521 -8.84 1.10 -21.95
CA HIS A 521 -9.65 1.06 -23.18
C HIS A 521 -9.27 -0.08 -24.10
N LEU A 522 -7.97 -0.24 -24.38
CA LEU A 522 -7.47 -1.35 -25.19
C LEU A 522 -7.82 -2.70 -24.54
N SER A 523 -7.66 -2.82 -23.23
CA SER A 523 -8.03 -4.04 -22.52
C SER A 523 -9.53 -4.34 -22.58
N GLY A 524 -10.37 -3.32 -22.48
CA GLY A 524 -11.82 -3.41 -22.64
C GLY A 524 -12.20 -3.89 -24.04
N TYR A 525 -11.65 -3.28 -25.09
CA TYR A 525 -11.93 -3.66 -26.48
C TYR A 525 -11.45 -5.08 -26.80
N ILE A 526 -10.22 -5.44 -26.40
CA ILE A 526 -9.68 -6.79 -26.60
C ILE A 526 -10.54 -7.80 -25.85
N THR A 527 -10.93 -7.50 -24.61
CA THR A 527 -11.79 -8.38 -23.81
C THR A 527 -13.17 -8.56 -24.45
N ASP A 528 -13.76 -7.48 -24.97
CA ASP A 528 -15.05 -7.53 -25.65
C ASP A 528 -14.98 -8.30 -26.98
N ILE A 529 -13.82 -8.33 -27.66
CA ILE A 529 -13.57 -9.17 -28.84
C ILE A 529 -13.41 -10.63 -28.42
N LEU A 530 -12.63 -10.91 -27.36
CA LEU A 530 -12.42 -12.28 -26.87
C LEU A 530 -13.70 -12.92 -26.33
N LEU A 531 -14.55 -12.13 -25.68
CA LEU A 531 -15.84 -12.57 -25.14
C LEU A 531 -16.99 -12.39 -26.14
N PHE A 532 -16.71 -12.00 -27.37
CA PHE A 532 -17.72 -11.80 -28.40
C PHE A 532 -18.57 -13.05 -28.68
N PRO A 533 -18.02 -14.29 -28.77
CA PRO A 533 -18.83 -15.48 -28.98
C PRO A 533 -19.82 -15.75 -27.84
N LEU A 534 -19.45 -15.37 -26.61
CA LEU A 534 -20.27 -15.56 -25.43
C LEU A 534 -21.41 -14.53 -25.39
N GLU A 535 -21.14 -13.31 -25.85
CA GLU A 535 -22.16 -12.26 -26.05
C GLU A 535 -23.15 -12.58 -27.16
N ALA A 536 -22.73 -13.32 -28.19
CA ALA A 536 -23.62 -13.77 -29.27
C ALA A 536 -24.57 -14.91 -28.85
N LEU A 537 -24.28 -15.57 -27.72
CA LEU A 537 -25.14 -16.61 -27.14
C LEU A 537 -26.15 -16.07 -26.12
N ASP A 538 -25.87 -14.88 -25.56
CA ASP A 538 -26.78 -14.11 -24.71
C ASP A 538 -27.92 -13.48 -25.53
#